data_AF-R0HBS4-F1
#
_entry.id   AF-R0HBS4-F1
#
_cell.length_a   1.000
_cell.length_b   1.000
_cell.length_c   1.000
_cell.angle_alpha   90.00
_cell.angle_beta   90.00
_cell.angle_gamma   90.00
#
_symmetry.space_group_name_H-M   'P 1'
#
loop_
_entity.id
_entity.type
_entity.pdbx_description
1 polymer ?
#
loop_
_entity_poly.entity_id
_entity_poly.type
_entity_poly.pdbx_seq_one_letter_code
_entity_poly.pdbx_strand_id
1 'polypeptide(L)'
;MSSERTTSQCFFRQNKYFRMLFPKSSNLSSALWNNFESSLTERLKKLIPQNKDEILTLPWMIFAMELLYDTHNDINIFITNLKLHDITDWSDVYLDITVKFMDFCNAISSLLGCIDHCILRFKVLWHKLEMKSEEEQCNESCSTLNSCRKDITAEIRKYHTVLGRYVESLNLYRVKNFKKAKVLMKAFYAASVLTAYIYSVFVTVLSNSDKDVFPINVSKQSLWEKDFLNLQTIVNVKIKDLVSSDGTTTVLKELECVIAKVTKKMCRTIQDGDDVLVHESVEESNGEGKEEIEKLDHELDELSRRIRNLFSITLKGRDTICEGLLSEFTHA
;
A
#
# COMPACT_ATOMS: atom_id res chain seq x y z
N MET A 1 30.15 7.36 29.72
CA MET A 1 28.98 8.25 29.66
C MET A 1 29.16 9.21 28.50
N SER A 2 28.51 8.95 27.37
CA SER A 2 28.24 9.95 26.33
C SER A 2 27.21 9.32 25.39
N SER A 3 25.95 9.69 25.62
CA SER A 3 24.79 9.31 24.82
C SER A 3 24.88 10.01 23.47
N GLU A 4 25.19 9.26 22.42
CA GLU A 4 24.89 9.67 21.05
C GLU A 4 23.37 9.56 20.88
N ARG A 5 22.70 10.72 21.02
CA ARG A 5 21.34 10.89 20.54
C ARG A 5 21.38 10.79 19.03
N THR A 6 20.99 9.63 18.51
CA THR A 6 20.55 9.49 17.12
C THR A 6 19.34 10.38 16.91
N THR A 7 19.58 11.60 16.44
CA THR A 7 18.53 12.45 15.89
C THR A 7 17.94 11.72 14.70
N SER A 8 16.78 11.07 14.89
CA SER A 8 15.93 10.59 13.80
C SER A 8 15.61 11.78 12.92
N GLN A 9 16.32 11.88 11.81
CA GLN A 9 16.20 12.96 10.86
C GLN A 9 14.79 12.85 10.25
N CYS A 10 13.88 13.67 10.73
CA CYS A 10 12.55 13.82 10.17
C CYS A 10 12.73 14.40 8.76
N PHE A 11 12.72 13.55 7.74
CA PHE A 11 12.98 13.94 6.34
C PHE A 11 11.89 14.84 5.74
N PHE A 12 10.76 14.98 6.42
CA PHE A 12 9.61 15.73 5.90
C PHE A 12 9.50 17.08 6.60
N ARG A 13 10.10 18.12 6.00
CA ARG A 13 9.69 19.49 6.30
C ARG A 13 8.20 19.62 5.97
N GLN A 14 7.37 19.78 7.01
CA GLN A 14 5.91 19.94 7.04
C GLN A 14 5.33 21.11 6.18
N ASN A 15 6.02 21.63 5.15
CA ASN A 15 5.66 22.90 4.53
C ASN A 15 5.82 23.01 3.00
N LYS A 16 5.71 21.91 2.25
CA LYS A 16 5.57 22.00 0.78
C LYS A 16 4.25 21.37 0.33
N TYR A 17 3.22 22.19 0.41
CA TYR A 17 1.85 21.94 -0.04
C TYR A 17 1.79 21.59 -1.53
N PHE A 18 0.99 20.58 -1.89
CA PHE A 18 0.54 20.35 -3.26
C PHE A 18 -0.45 21.46 -3.68
N ARG A 19 0.07 22.61 -4.09
CA ARG A 19 -0.77 23.68 -4.66
C ARG A 19 -0.80 23.56 -6.17
N MET A 20 -1.94 23.17 -6.71
CA MET A 20 -2.21 23.27 -8.15
C MET A 20 -3.08 24.50 -8.44
N LEU A 21 -2.55 25.40 -9.27
CA LEU A 21 -3.14 26.69 -9.68
C LEU A 21 -3.66 26.56 -11.11
N PHE A 22 -4.97 26.39 -11.37
CA PHE A 22 -5.48 26.54 -12.74
C PHE A 22 -6.91 27.11 -12.82
N PRO A 23 -7.19 28.09 -13.73
CA PRO A 23 -8.53 28.65 -13.94
C PRO A 23 -9.44 27.77 -14.84
N LYS A 24 -10.75 28.07 -14.83
CA LYS A 24 -11.91 27.34 -15.38
C LYS A 24 -11.84 27.04 -16.90
N SER A 25 -12.46 25.94 -17.35
CA SER A 25 -12.28 25.27 -18.66
C SER A 25 -13.49 25.32 -19.61
N SER A 26 -13.29 24.79 -20.82
CA SER A 26 -14.20 24.61 -21.98
C SER A 26 -14.93 23.24 -22.02
N ASN A 27 -15.86 23.07 -22.98
CA ASN A 27 -17.05 22.18 -22.91
C ASN A 27 -16.93 20.67 -23.26
N LEU A 28 -15.95 20.17 -24.03
CA LEU A 28 -15.77 18.71 -24.25
C LEU A 28 -14.88 18.09 -23.16
N SER A 29 -13.90 18.88 -22.73
CA SER A 29 -12.99 18.59 -21.62
C SER A 29 -13.71 18.44 -20.28
N SER A 30 -14.93 18.99 -20.15
CA SER A 30 -15.73 18.93 -18.93
C SER A 30 -16.44 17.59 -18.72
N ALA A 31 -16.90 16.88 -19.76
CA ALA A 31 -17.66 15.63 -19.56
C ALA A 31 -16.77 14.48 -19.03
N LEU A 32 -15.63 14.24 -19.69
CA LEU A 32 -14.64 13.24 -19.23
C LEU A 32 -14.13 13.57 -17.81
N TRP A 33 -13.85 14.86 -17.56
CA TRP A 33 -13.45 15.34 -16.23
C TRP A 33 -14.52 15.10 -15.17
N ASN A 34 -15.76 15.51 -15.43
CA ASN A 34 -16.86 15.35 -14.49
C ASN A 34 -17.16 13.87 -14.18
N ASN A 35 -17.08 13.00 -15.19
CA ASN A 35 -17.24 11.56 -15.01
C ASN A 35 -16.14 11.00 -14.12
N PHE A 36 -14.88 11.35 -14.37
CA PHE A 36 -13.76 10.96 -13.52
C PHE A 36 -13.94 11.43 -12.08
N GLU A 37 -14.27 12.71 -11.87
CA GLU A 37 -14.47 13.25 -10.53
C GLU A 37 -15.63 12.56 -9.80
N SER A 38 -16.71 12.25 -10.50
CA SER A 38 -17.88 11.56 -9.93
C SER A 38 -17.52 10.11 -9.55
N SER A 39 -16.89 9.37 -10.45
CA SER A 39 -16.44 8.00 -10.19
C SER A 39 -15.44 7.93 -9.04
N LEU A 40 -14.45 8.82 -9.02
CA LEU A 40 -13.47 8.90 -7.94
C LEU A 40 -14.16 9.21 -6.60
N THR A 41 -15.11 10.15 -6.59
CA THR A 41 -15.88 10.48 -5.40
C THR A 41 -16.65 9.28 -4.84
N GLU A 42 -17.33 8.53 -5.71
CA GLU A 42 -18.05 7.33 -5.30
C GLU A 42 -17.12 6.24 -4.75
N ARG A 43 -15.99 6.01 -5.41
CA ARG A 43 -14.99 5.05 -4.95
C ARG A 43 -14.40 5.44 -3.59
N LEU A 44 -14.06 6.71 -3.39
CA LEU A 44 -13.54 7.21 -2.10
C LEU A 44 -14.53 7.00 -0.95
N LYS A 45 -15.82 7.22 -1.20
CA LYS A 45 -16.87 6.96 -0.20
C LYS A 45 -16.96 5.48 0.17
N LYS A 46 -16.84 4.59 -0.82
CA LYS A 46 -16.85 3.13 -0.59
C LYS A 46 -15.64 2.65 0.20
N LEU A 47 -14.51 3.35 0.12
CA LEU A 47 -13.28 3.00 0.85
C LEU A 47 -13.39 3.25 2.36
N ILE A 48 -14.42 3.96 2.80
CA ILE A 48 -14.73 4.16 4.22
C ILE A 48 -15.79 3.11 4.61
N PRO A 49 -15.42 1.99 5.24
CA PRO A 49 -16.39 0.97 5.64
C PRO A 49 -17.34 1.50 6.71
N GLN A 50 -18.52 0.89 6.80
CA GLN A 50 -19.49 1.20 7.87
C GLN A 50 -18.90 0.83 9.24
N ASN A 51 -18.25 -0.33 9.31
CA ASN A 51 -17.50 -0.76 10.47
C ASN A 51 -16.07 -0.22 10.39
N LYS A 52 -15.72 0.73 11.27
CA LYS A 52 -14.39 1.35 11.29
C LYS A 52 -13.27 0.39 11.70
N ASP A 53 -13.58 -0.76 12.27
CA ASP A 53 -12.58 -1.76 12.66
C ASP A 53 -12.02 -2.54 11.47
N GLU A 54 -12.72 -2.53 10.33
CA GLU A 54 -12.25 -3.10 9.07
C GLU A 54 -11.14 -2.26 8.42
N ILE A 55 -10.97 -0.99 8.81
CA ILE A 55 -9.91 -0.13 8.29
C ILE A 55 -8.55 -0.67 8.74
N LEU A 56 -7.56 -0.64 7.82
CA LEU A 56 -6.18 -1.14 8.01
C LEU A 56 -6.05 -2.67 8.07
N THR A 57 -7.10 -3.42 7.69
CA THR A 57 -7.07 -4.88 7.51
C THR A 57 -6.65 -5.25 6.08
N LEU A 58 -6.25 -6.50 5.85
CA LEU A 58 -5.94 -7.01 4.51
C LEU A 58 -7.11 -6.87 3.53
N PRO A 59 -8.36 -7.22 3.88
CA PRO A 59 -9.52 -6.94 3.02
C PRO A 59 -9.64 -5.47 2.62
N TRP A 60 -9.41 -4.55 3.55
CA TRP A 60 -9.42 -3.12 3.25
C TRP A 60 -8.26 -2.71 2.32
N MET A 61 -7.06 -3.27 2.52
CA MET A 61 -5.91 -3.03 1.65
C MET A 61 -6.16 -3.56 0.23
N ILE A 62 -6.75 -4.75 0.09
CA ILE A 62 -7.16 -5.34 -1.20
C ILE A 62 -8.12 -4.39 -1.91
N PHE A 63 -9.14 -3.92 -1.21
CA PHE A 63 -10.12 -2.99 -1.77
C PHE A 63 -9.51 -1.64 -2.15
N ALA A 64 -8.57 -1.11 -1.34
CA ALA A 64 -7.82 0.10 -1.66
C ALA A 64 -6.99 -0.07 -2.94
N MET A 65 -6.37 -1.24 -3.14
CA MET A 65 -5.60 -1.54 -4.36
C MET A 65 -6.49 -1.69 -5.60
N GLU A 66 -7.67 -2.28 -5.46
CA GLU A 66 -8.69 -2.32 -6.52
C GLU A 66 -9.15 -0.92 -6.93
N LEU A 67 -9.40 -0.05 -5.95
CA LEU A 67 -9.74 1.35 -6.20
C LEU A 67 -8.64 2.08 -6.99
N LEU A 68 -7.37 1.88 -6.60
CA LEU A 68 -6.24 2.45 -7.33
C LEU A 68 -6.17 1.92 -8.77
N TYR A 69 -6.40 0.62 -8.97
CA TYR A 69 -6.46 0.02 -10.31
C TYR A 69 -7.51 0.72 -11.18
N ASP A 70 -8.74 0.84 -10.69
CA ASP A 70 -9.82 1.49 -11.43
C ASP A 70 -9.49 2.96 -11.74
N THR A 71 -8.89 3.66 -10.78
CA THR A 71 -8.54 5.08 -10.93
C THR A 71 -7.43 5.28 -11.96
N HIS A 72 -6.41 4.42 -11.99
CA HIS A 72 -5.36 4.45 -13.02
C HIS A 72 -5.86 3.93 -14.38
N ASN A 73 -6.82 3.01 -14.40
CA ASN A 73 -7.50 2.61 -15.63
C ASN A 73 -8.27 3.78 -16.26
N ASP A 74 -8.93 4.63 -15.46
CA ASP A 74 -9.55 5.85 -15.97
C ASP A 74 -8.52 6.78 -16.63
N ILE A 75 -7.29 6.86 -16.12
CA ILE A 75 -6.21 7.63 -16.76
C ILE A 75 -5.87 7.06 -18.14
N ASN A 76 -5.82 5.74 -18.30
CA ASN A 76 -5.62 5.13 -19.61
C ASN A 76 -6.77 5.42 -20.59
N ILE A 77 -7.99 5.50 -20.08
CA ILE A 77 -9.15 5.93 -20.88
C ILE A 77 -8.96 7.39 -21.33
N PHE A 78 -8.46 8.28 -20.46
CA PHE A 78 -8.09 9.65 -20.88
C PHE A 78 -7.01 9.67 -21.95
N ILE A 79 -5.93 8.90 -21.78
CA ILE A 79 -4.82 8.82 -22.74
C ILE A 79 -5.36 8.39 -24.11
N THR A 80 -6.19 7.35 -24.14
CA THR A 80 -6.75 6.80 -25.39
C THR A 80 -7.73 7.77 -26.05
N ASN A 81 -8.64 8.38 -25.28
CA ASN A 81 -9.70 9.23 -25.81
C ASN A 81 -9.21 10.61 -26.28
N LEU A 82 -8.20 11.16 -25.61
CA LEU A 82 -7.71 12.50 -25.95
C LEU A 82 -6.85 12.53 -27.22
N LYS A 83 -6.41 11.37 -27.75
CA LYS A 83 -5.63 11.22 -28.99
C LYS A 83 -4.66 12.40 -29.20
N LEU A 84 -3.84 12.65 -28.19
CA LEU A 84 -3.03 13.87 -28.12
C LEU A 84 -1.94 13.79 -29.21
N HIS A 85 -2.12 14.54 -30.30
CA HIS A 85 -1.20 14.66 -31.45
C HIS A 85 0.03 15.56 -31.19
N ASP A 86 0.35 15.83 -29.93
CA ASP A 86 1.49 16.67 -29.52
C ASP A 86 1.87 16.26 -28.10
N ILE A 87 2.67 15.21 -28.02
CA ILE A 87 2.94 14.49 -26.77
C ILE A 87 4.10 15.12 -25.97
N THR A 88 4.84 16.05 -26.59
CA THR A 88 6.24 16.40 -26.29
C THR A 88 6.58 17.11 -24.95
N ASP A 89 5.61 17.38 -24.07
CA ASP A 89 5.87 18.17 -22.85
C ASP A 89 5.33 17.57 -21.54
N TRP A 90 4.17 16.91 -21.62
CA TRP A 90 3.50 16.29 -20.47
C TRP A 90 3.81 14.80 -20.36
N SER A 91 4.21 14.16 -21.47
CA SER A 91 4.60 12.74 -21.47
C SER A 91 5.81 12.47 -20.61
N ASP A 92 6.85 13.31 -20.69
CA ASP A 92 8.07 13.11 -19.90
C ASP A 92 7.76 13.13 -18.42
N VAL A 93 6.86 14.03 -18.01
CA VAL A 93 6.38 14.10 -16.63
C VAL A 93 5.57 12.85 -16.26
N TYR A 94 4.62 12.46 -17.10
CA TYR A 94 3.84 11.26 -16.87
C TYR A 94 4.74 10.02 -16.75
N LEU A 95 5.69 9.87 -17.67
CA LEU A 95 6.63 8.77 -17.73
C LEU A 95 7.58 8.78 -16.52
N ASP A 96 8.10 9.94 -16.10
CA ASP A 96 8.96 10.05 -14.94
C ASP A 96 8.25 9.67 -13.62
N ILE A 97 7.00 10.13 -13.45
CA ILE A 97 6.19 9.81 -12.26
C ILE A 97 5.77 8.34 -12.28
N THR A 98 5.36 7.81 -13.42
CA THR A 98 4.90 6.41 -13.52
C THR A 98 6.05 5.40 -13.38
N VAL A 99 7.29 5.73 -13.74
CA VAL A 99 8.46 4.88 -13.40
C VAL A 99 8.59 4.77 -11.88
N LYS A 100 8.55 5.89 -11.16
CA LYS A 100 8.63 5.90 -9.69
C LYS A 100 7.43 5.20 -9.06
N PHE A 101 6.27 5.26 -9.69
CA PHE A 101 5.11 4.47 -9.28
C PHE A 101 5.35 2.97 -9.45
N MET A 102 5.90 2.54 -10.59
CA MET A 102 6.24 1.13 -10.82
C MET A 102 7.30 0.62 -9.84
N ASP A 103 8.27 1.46 -9.46
CA ASP A 103 9.22 1.14 -8.40
C ASP A 103 8.53 0.81 -7.08
N PHE A 104 7.39 1.44 -6.77
CA PHE A 104 6.60 1.06 -5.60
C PHE A 104 5.95 -0.30 -5.72
N CYS A 105 5.30 -0.56 -6.85
CA CYS A 105 4.67 -1.85 -7.08
C CYS A 105 5.72 -2.96 -6.90
N ASN A 106 6.95 -2.74 -7.39
CA ASN A 106 8.06 -3.66 -7.16
C ASN A 106 8.45 -3.77 -5.67
N ALA A 107 8.57 -2.64 -4.97
CA ALA A 107 8.95 -2.63 -3.56
C ALA A 107 7.90 -3.31 -2.66
N ILE A 108 6.61 -3.06 -2.89
CA ILE A 108 5.55 -3.74 -2.15
C ILE A 108 5.45 -5.22 -2.54
N SER A 109 5.62 -5.59 -3.81
CA SER A 109 5.70 -7.00 -4.21
C SER A 109 6.87 -7.73 -3.55
N SER A 110 8.03 -7.10 -3.41
CA SER A 110 9.17 -7.64 -2.66
C SER A 110 8.81 -7.87 -1.19
N LEU A 111 8.14 -6.91 -0.56
CA LEU A 111 7.66 -7.04 0.81
C LEU A 111 6.63 -8.17 0.97
N LEU A 112 5.63 -8.26 0.09
CA LEU A 112 4.64 -9.33 0.14
C LEU A 112 5.29 -10.70 -0.10
N GLY A 113 6.26 -10.80 -1.01
CA GLY A 113 7.03 -12.04 -1.20
C GLY A 113 7.84 -12.43 0.04
N CYS A 114 8.33 -11.44 0.82
CA CYS A 114 8.96 -11.70 2.10
C CYS A 114 7.96 -12.23 3.15
N ILE A 115 6.75 -11.66 3.20
CA ILE A 115 5.68 -12.13 4.09
C ILE A 115 5.22 -13.54 3.70
N ASP A 116 5.04 -13.79 2.40
CA ASP A 116 4.71 -15.12 1.86
C ASP A 116 5.76 -16.16 2.28
N HIS A 117 7.05 -15.83 2.16
CA HIS A 117 8.12 -16.69 2.63
C HIS A 117 8.05 -16.95 4.15
N CYS A 118 7.64 -15.97 4.95
CA CYS A 118 7.37 -16.18 6.37
C CYS A 118 6.19 -17.12 6.64
N ILE A 119 5.09 -16.96 5.91
CA ILE A 119 3.90 -17.81 6.03
C ILE A 119 4.28 -19.27 5.74
N LEU A 120 5.07 -19.51 4.68
CA LEU A 120 5.58 -20.84 4.37
C LEU A 120 6.42 -21.42 5.52
N ARG A 121 7.31 -20.62 6.13
CA ARG A 121 8.07 -21.03 7.32
C ARG A 121 7.16 -21.36 8.50
N PHE A 122 6.09 -20.59 8.70
CA PHE A 122 5.09 -20.86 9.75
C PHE A 122 4.30 -22.14 9.50
N LYS A 123 3.90 -22.43 8.26
CA LYS A 123 3.26 -23.70 7.88
C LYS A 123 4.16 -24.90 8.19
N VAL A 124 5.44 -24.82 7.80
CA VAL A 124 6.43 -25.88 8.08
C VAL A 124 6.64 -26.05 9.59
N LEU A 125 6.80 -24.94 10.31
CA LEU A 125 6.98 -24.95 11.75
C LEU A 125 5.75 -25.55 12.46
N TRP A 126 4.55 -25.16 12.04
CA TRP A 126 3.30 -25.69 12.58
C TRP A 126 3.23 -27.22 12.45
N HIS A 127 3.56 -27.75 11.28
CA HIS A 127 3.64 -29.20 11.05
C HIS A 127 4.73 -29.89 11.87
N LYS A 128 5.90 -29.27 12.02
CA LYS A 128 6.97 -29.78 12.88
C LYS A 128 6.51 -29.93 14.34
N LEU A 129 5.76 -28.95 14.85
CA LEU A 129 5.20 -28.96 16.21
C LEU A 129 4.10 -30.03 16.39
N GLU A 130 3.37 -30.39 15.33
CA GLU A 130 2.38 -31.49 15.38
C GLU A 130 3.05 -32.87 15.53
N MET A 131 4.28 -33.02 15.06
CA MET A 131 5.00 -34.28 15.05
C MET A 131 5.74 -34.59 16.38
N LYS A 132 5.47 -33.82 17.47
CA LYS A 132 6.01 -33.99 18.84
C LYS A 132 7.52 -34.28 18.91
N SER A 133 8.38 -33.41 18.36
CA SER A 133 9.83 -33.52 18.55
C SER A 133 10.37 -32.50 19.57
N GLU A 134 11.38 -32.94 20.33
CA GLU A 134 11.93 -32.37 21.57
C GLU A 134 12.47 -30.92 21.52
N GLU A 135 12.87 -30.41 22.70
CA GLU A 135 13.39 -29.06 23.05
C GLU A 135 14.27 -28.33 22.02
N GLU A 136 15.03 -29.05 21.17
CA GLU A 136 15.83 -28.44 20.09
C GLU A 136 14.97 -27.66 19.07
N GLN A 137 13.69 -28.03 18.90
CA GLN A 137 12.76 -27.29 18.04
C GLN A 137 12.46 -25.89 18.56
N CYS A 138 12.55 -25.62 19.87
CA CYS A 138 12.14 -24.35 20.45
C CYS A 138 13.10 -23.21 20.05
N ASN A 139 14.41 -23.44 20.15
CA ASN A 139 15.41 -22.46 19.76
C ASN A 139 15.37 -22.19 18.23
N GLU A 140 15.17 -23.23 17.42
CA GLU A 140 15.00 -23.10 15.95
C GLU A 140 13.75 -22.26 15.61
N SER A 141 12.63 -22.48 16.30
CA SER A 141 11.36 -21.78 16.12
C SER A 141 11.43 -20.30 16.47
N CYS A 142 12.00 -19.97 17.64
CA CYS A 142 12.28 -18.59 18.05
C CYS A 142 13.19 -17.87 17.06
N SER A 143 14.20 -18.57 16.52
CA SER A 143 15.09 -18.01 15.51
C SER A 143 14.36 -17.70 14.19
N THR A 144 13.41 -18.56 13.79
CA THR A 144 12.60 -18.40 12.57
C THR A 144 11.67 -17.19 12.67
N LEU A 145 10.96 -17.04 13.81
CA LEU A 145 10.11 -15.88 14.08
C LEU A 145 10.90 -14.57 14.07
N ASN A 146 12.05 -14.55 14.75
CA ASN A 146 12.93 -13.38 14.79
C ASN A 146 13.54 -13.05 13.42
N SER A 147 13.92 -14.07 12.63
CA SER A 147 14.41 -13.86 11.26
C SER A 147 13.32 -13.25 10.39
N CYS A 148 12.11 -13.81 10.42
CA CYS A 148 10.98 -13.28 9.65
C CYS A 148 10.73 -11.80 9.95
N ARG A 149 10.67 -11.42 11.23
CA ARG A 149 10.47 -10.03 11.63
C ARG A 149 11.59 -9.10 11.13
N LYS A 150 12.84 -9.57 11.16
CA LYS A 150 13.99 -8.82 10.63
C LYS A 150 13.89 -8.64 9.11
N ASP A 151 13.56 -9.70 8.39
CA ASP A 151 13.43 -9.71 6.92
C ASP A 151 12.33 -8.73 6.50
N ILE A 152 11.15 -8.80 7.11
CA ILE A 152 10.03 -7.88 6.84
C ILE A 152 10.41 -6.43 7.18
N THR A 153 11.04 -6.19 8.34
CA THR A 153 11.47 -4.84 8.72
C THR A 153 12.46 -4.25 7.71
N ALA A 154 13.33 -5.06 7.13
CA ALA A 154 14.27 -4.61 6.11
C ALA A 154 13.55 -4.22 4.80
N GLU A 155 12.57 -5.00 4.36
CA GLU A 155 11.76 -4.69 3.17
C GLU A 155 10.89 -3.44 3.37
N ILE A 156 10.30 -3.27 4.56
CA ILE A 156 9.56 -2.05 4.91
C ILE A 156 10.43 -0.80 4.76
N ARG A 157 11.70 -0.83 5.17
CA ARG A 157 12.62 0.32 4.99
C ARG A 157 12.86 0.65 3.52
N LYS A 158 12.97 -0.36 2.65
CA LYS A 158 13.10 -0.16 1.19
C LYS A 158 11.83 0.49 0.65
N TYR A 159 10.68 -0.02 1.05
CA TYR A 159 9.37 0.49 0.68
C TYR A 159 9.16 1.96 1.11
N HIS A 160 9.52 2.31 2.35
CA HIS A 160 9.54 3.69 2.83
C HIS A 160 10.47 4.61 2.00
N THR A 161 11.65 4.12 1.62
CA THR A 161 12.61 4.90 0.80
C THR A 161 12.06 5.20 -0.59
N VAL A 162 11.38 4.23 -1.21
CA VAL A 162 10.70 4.43 -2.50
C VAL A 162 9.54 5.43 -2.35
N LEU A 163 8.86 5.41 -1.20
CA LEU A 163 7.79 6.37 -0.87
C LEU A 163 8.24 7.82 -0.85
N GLY A 164 9.35 8.09 -0.18
CA GLY A 164 9.96 9.42 -0.20
C GLY A 164 10.21 9.91 -1.63
N ARG A 165 10.84 9.07 -2.48
CA ARG A 165 11.20 9.45 -3.87
C ARG A 165 9.99 9.75 -4.73
N TYR A 166 8.90 8.99 -4.62
CA TYR A 166 7.69 9.26 -5.37
C TYR A 166 7.01 10.55 -4.90
N VAL A 167 6.82 10.73 -3.60
CA VAL A 167 6.20 11.95 -3.05
C VAL A 167 7.00 13.19 -3.43
N GLU A 168 8.34 13.10 -3.44
CA GLU A 168 9.22 14.15 -3.94
C GLU A 168 8.98 14.47 -5.42
N SER A 169 8.82 13.46 -6.28
CA SER A 169 8.54 13.71 -7.71
C SER A 169 7.21 14.41 -7.97
N LEU A 170 6.20 14.16 -7.13
CA LEU A 170 4.91 14.84 -7.25
C LEU A 170 5.01 16.32 -6.85
N ASN A 171 5.92 16.67 -5.94
CA ASN A 171 6.15 18.06 -5.50
C ASN A 171 6.89 18.91 -6.55
N LEU A 172 7.69 18.28 -7.42
CA LEU A 172 8.46 18.95 -8.47
C LEU A 172 7.60 19.37 -9.67
N TYR A 173 6.34 18.95 -9.73
CA TYR A 173 5.43 19.19 -10.85
C TYR A 173 4.90 20.63 -10.99
N ARG A 174 5.16 21.51 -10.02
CA ARG A 174 4.88 22.94 -10.18
C ARG A 174 5.74 23.46 -11.34
N VAL A 175 5.14 23.79 -12.50
CA VAL A 175 5.48 24.95 -13.39
C VAL A 175 5.02 24.81 -14.86
N LYS A 176 4.49 23.69 -15.36
CA LYS A 176 4.08 23.61 -16.79
C LYS A 176 2.57 23.80 -17.03
N ASN A 177 2.21 24.80 -17.84
CA ASN A 177 0.84 25.07 -18.32
C ASN A 177 0.52 24.15 -19.51
N PHE A 178 0.09 22.91 -19.24
CA PHE A 178 -0.28 21.95 -20.30
C PHE A 178 -1.62 22.30 -20.92
N LYS A 179 -1.67 23.25 -21.87
CA LYS A 179 -2.93 23.71 -22.47
C LYS A 179 -3.72 22.57 -23.14
N LYS A 180 -3.03 21.65 -23.83
CA LYS A 180 -3.63 20.53 -24.57
C LYS A 180 -3.96 19.32 -23.68
N ALA A 181 -3.08 18.96 -22.74
CA ALA A 181 -3.25 17.80 -21.85
C ALA A 181 -3.82 18.16 -20.45
N LYS A 182 -4.39 19.36 -20.29
CA LYS A 182 -4.78 19.92 -18.98
C LYS A 182 -5.67 18.97 -18.17
N VAL A 183 -6.67 18.38 -18.80
CA VAL A 183 -7.64 17.52 -18.10
C VAL A 183 -7.02 16.17 -17.75
N LEU A 184 -6.24 15.56 -18.64
CA LEU A 184 -5.47 14.35 -18.33
C LEU A 184 -4.54 14.57 -17.13
N MET A 185 -3.79 15.67 -17.14
CA MET A 185 -2.85 15.95 -16.06
C MET A 185 -3.55 16.23 -14.72
N LYS A 186 -4.76 16.81 -14.74
CA LYS A 186 -5.59 16.94 -13.53
C LYS A 186 -6.02 15.58 -12.99
N ALA A 187 -6.50 14.69 -13.86
CA ALA A 187 -6.92 13.35 -13.48
C ALA A 187 -5.73 12.54 -12.95
N PHE A 188 -4.60 12.59 -13.66
CA PHE A 188 -3.37 11.91 -13.27
C PHE A 188 -2.82 12.42 -11.94
N TYR A 189 -2.91 13.72 -11.69
CA TYR A 189 -2.58 14.30 -10.39
C TYR A 189 -3.46 13.74 -9.27
N ALA A 190 -4.78 13.67 -9.47
CA ALA A 190 -5.70 13.09 -8.49
C ALA A 190 -5.38 11.61 -8.20
N ALA A 191 -5.14 10.82 -9.25
CA ALA A 191 -4.72 9.43 -9.13
C ALA A 191 -3.40 9.30 -8.35
N SER A 192 -2.41 10.15 -8.66
CA SER A 192 -1.10 10.12 -8.02
C SER A 192 -1.13 10.52 -6.55
N VAL A 193 -1.95 11.52 -6.20
CA VAL A 193 -2.18 11.92 -4.81
C VAL A 193 -2.81 10.78 -4.01
N LEU A 194 -3.82 10.13 -4.58
CA LEU A 194 -4.48 9.01 -3.94
C LEU A 194 -3.52 7.83 -3.75
N THR A 195 -2.75 7.49 -4.79
CA THR A 195 -1.68 6.50 -4.70
C THR A 195 -0.70 6.84 -3.59
N ALA A 196 -0.15 8.06 -3.55
CA ALA A 196 0.76 8.47 -2.48
C ALA A 196 0.15 8.28 -1.08
N TYR A 197 -1.13 8.64 -0.92
CA TYR A 197 -1.83 8.51 0.34
C TYR A 197 -2.00 7.04 0.76
N ILE A 198 -2.57 6.19 -0.09
CA ILE A 198 -2.80 4.77 0.22
C ILE A 198 -1.50 4.04 0.51
N TYR A 199 -0.46 4.30 -0.29
CA TYR A 199 0.86 3.69 -0.05
C TYR A 199 1.47 4.16 1.26
N SER A 200 1.26 5.42 1.67
CA SER A 200 1.68 5.92 2.99
C SER A 200 0.95 5.27 4.16
N VAL A 201 -0.34 4.99 3.99
CA VAL A 201 -1.13 4.21 4.95
C VAL A 201 -0.53 2.82 5.07
N PHE A 202 -0.21 2.16 3.94
CA PHE A 202 0.39 0.82 3.96
C PHE A 202 1.75 0.81 4.66
N VAL A 203 2.66 1.74 4.32
CA VAL A 203 3.95 1.88 5.01
C VAL A 203 3.72 2.04 6.51
N THR A 204 2.82 2.94 6.90
CA THR A 204 2.55 3.22 8.31
C THR A 204 2.06 1.99 9.07
N VAL A 205 1.07 1.29 8.51
CA VAL A 205 0.52 0.07 9.11
C VAL A 205 1.61 -0.98 9.25
N LEU A 206 2.41 -1.18 8.19
CA LEU A 206 3.48 -2.18 8.16
C LEU A 206 4.64 -1.84 9.09
N SER A 207 4.95 -0.55 9.24
CA SER A 207 6.05 -0.04 10.07
C SER A 207 5.68 0.15 11.54
N ASN A 208 4.39 0.10 11.87
CA ASN A 208 3.82 0.58 13.12
C ASN A 208 4.35 1.98 13.54
N SER A 209 4.36 2.91 12.60
CA SER A 209 4.97 4.24 12.76
C SER A 209 4.07 5.31 12.15
N ASP A 210 3.58 6.22 12.98
CA ASP A 210 2.76 7.35 12.53
C ASP A 210 3.57 8.43 11.78
N LYS A 211 4.91 8.31 11.79
CA LYS A 211 5.84 9.26 11.16
C LYS A 211 5.73 9.29 9.64
N ASP A 212 5.13 8.25 9.06
CA ASP A 212 5.12 7.98 7.63
C ASP A 212 3.76 8.26 6.99
N VAL A 213 2.75 8.68 7.77
CA VAL A 213 1.46 9.15 7.24
C VAL A 213 1.59 10.57 6.77
N PHE A 214 1.42 10.79 5.47
CA PHE A 214 1.48 12.13 4.90
C PHE A 214 0.12 12.82 4.98
N PRO A 215 0.01 13.98 5.66
CA PRO A 215 -1.11 14.87 5.44
C PRO A 215 -0.97 15.47 4.05
N ILE A 216 -1.70 14.89 3.08
CA ILE A 216 -1.73 15.38 1.72
C ILE A 216 -2.82 16.44 1.59
N ASN A 217 -2.41 17.71 1.50
CA ASN A 217 -3.32 18.80 1.23
C ASN A 217 -3.61 18.87 -0.28
N VAL A 218 -4.88 18.93 -0.65
CA VAL A 218 -5.38 18.95 -2.04
C VAL A 218 -5.98 20.32 -2.38
N SER A 219 -6.13 20.61 -3.68
CA SER A 219 -6.68 21.90 -4.12
C SER A 219 -8.20 22.00 -3.87
N LYS A 220 -8.66 23.17 -3.42
CA LYS A 220 -10.06 23.50 -3.06
C LYS A 220 -11.09 23.49 -4.20
N GLN A 221 -10.72 22.97 -5.36
CA GLN A 221 -11.46 23.18 -6.62
C GLN A 221 -11.98 21.89 -7.24
N SER A 222 -11.79 20.75 -6.59
CA SER A 222 -12.16 19.43 -7.11
C SER A 222 -13.35 18.85 -6.35
N LEU A 223 -14.24 18.11 -7.01
CA LEU A 223 -15.42 17.50 -6.37
C LEU A 223 -15.03 16.40 -5.37
N TRP A 224 -13.97 15.66 -5.67
CA TRP A 224 -13.48 14.55 -4.84
C TRP A 224 -12.70 15.00 -3.59
N GLU A 225 -12.38 16.30 -3.47
CA GLU A 225 -11.57 16.86 -2.39
C GLU A 225 -12.17 16.57 -1.01
N LYS A 226 -13.47 16.86 -0.84
CA LYS A 226 -14.15 16.70 0.44
C LYS A 226 -14.13 15.24 0.90
N ASP A 227 -14.41 14.32 -0.01
CA ASP A 227 -14.45 12.88 0.29
C ASP A 227 -13.04 12.32 0.55
N PHE A 228 -12.03 12.82 -0.15
CA PHE A 228 -10.63 12.49 0.13
C PHE A 228 -10.17 13.00 1.50
N LEU A 229 -10.49 14.25 1.87
CA LEU A 229 -10.16 14.78 3.19
C LEU A 229 -10.90 14.03 4.31
N ASN A 230 -12.13 13.61 4.06
CA ASN A 230 -12.89 12.78 4.98
C ASN A 230 -12.24 11.39 5.18
N LEU A 231 -11.87 10.72 4.08
CA LEU A 231 -11.11 9.47 4.11
C LEU A 231 -9.81 9.66 4.91
N GLN A 232 -9.03 10.69 4.58
CA GLN A 232 -7.77 10.98 5.25
C GLN A 232 -7.96 11.20 6.75
N THR A 233 -9.00 11.93 7.14
CA THR A 233 -9.30 12.19 8.55
C THR A 233 -9.61 10.90 9.30
N ILE A 234 -10.50 10.07 8.76
CA ILE A 234 -10.96 8.83 9.41
C ILE A 234 -9.80 7.83 9.53
N VAL A 235 -9.09 7.59 8.44
CA VAL A 235 -7.98 6.63 8.40
C VAL A 235 -6.82 7.10 9.29
N ASN A 236 -6.48 8.39 9.27
CA ASN A 236 -5.40 8.92 10.12
C ASN A 236 -5.74 8.84 11.62
N VAL A 237 -7.00 9.01 12.00
CA VAL A 237 -7.44 8.77 13.40
C VAL A 237 -7.23 7.30 13.74
N LYS A 238 -7.66 6.37 12.88
CA LYS A 238 -7.50 4.93 13.15
C LYS A 238 -6.03 4.51 13.25
N ILE A 239 -5.16 5.10 12.43
CA ILE A 239 -3.71 4.88 12.52
C ILE A 239 -3.18 5.38 13.86
N LYS A 240 -3.58 6.57 14.31
CA LYS A 240 -3.14 7.10 15.62
C LYS A 240 -3.59 6.20 16.76
N ASP A 241 -4.83 5.71 16.70
CA ASP A 241 -5.34 4.77 17.70
C ASP A 241 -4.50 3.48 17.72
N LEU A 242 -4.18 2.93 16.54
CA LEU A 242 -3.35 1.74 16.38
C LEU A 242 -1.92 1.92 16.92
N VAL A 243 -1.26 3.03 16.57
CA VAL A 243 0.12 3.32 16.98
C VAL A 243 0.21 3.69 18.46
N SER A 244 -0.86 4.26 19.04
CA SER A 244 -0.92 4.61 20.47
C SER A 244 -1.23 3.41 21.36
N SER A 245 -1.89 2.37 20.83
CA SER A 245 -2.19 1.15 21.56
C SER A 245 -0.98 0.19 21.54
N ASP A 246 -0.12 0.37 22.54
CA ASP A 246 0.90 -0.58 23.01
C ASP A 246 2.17 -0.75 22.14
N GLY A 247 3.33 -0.74 22.80
CA GLY A 247 4.67 -0.63 22.20
C GLY A 247 5.17 -1.86 21.44
N THR A 248 4.27 -2.73 20.98
CA THR A 248 4.59 -3.92 20.20
C THR A 248 4.58 -3.55 18.72
N THR A 249 5.68 -3.80 18.01
CA THR A 249 5.77 -3.48 16.57
C THR A 249 4.84 -4.40 15.78
N THR A 250 3.57 -4.02 15.61
CA THR A 250 2.60 -4.84 14.88
C THR A 250 2.72 -4.55 13.40
N VAL A 251 3.24 -5.51 12.63
CA VAL A 251 3.45 -5.35 11.18
C VAL A 251 2.13 -5.44 10.43
N LEU A 252 1.17 -6.26 10.88
CA LEU A 252 -0.17 -6.38 10.30
C LEU A 252 -1.02 -7.23 11.27
N LYS A 253 -2.26 -6.85 11.57
CA LYS A 253 -3.07 -7.55 12.59
C LYS A 253 -3.23 -9.05 12.31
N GLU A 254 -3.46 -9.40 11.05
CA GLU A 254 -3.65 -10.78 10.58
C GLU A 254 -2.35 -11.59 10.70
N LEU A 255 -1.21 -10.99 10.35
CA LEU A 255 0.11 -11.60 10.52
C LEU A 255 0.48 -11.79 11.99
N GLU A 256 0.21 -10.79 12.83
CA GLU A 256 0.44 -10.87 14.29
C GLU A 256 -0.45 -11.94 14.93
N CYS A 257 -1.69 -12.10 14.48
CA CYS A 257 -2.56 -13.18 14.91
C CYS A 257 -1.91 -14.55 14.66
N VAL A 258 -1.43 -14.78 13.43
CA VAL A 258 -0.73 -16.01 13.07
C VAL A 258 0.54 -16.20 13.90
N ILE A 259 1.38 -15.17 14.04
CA ILE A 259 2.59 -15.21 14.87
C ILE A 259 2.23 -15.58 16.32
N ALA A 260 1.19 -14.99 16.90
CA ALA A 260 0.75 -15.27 18.26
C ALA A 260 0.24 -16.71 18.42
N LYS A 261 -0.52 -17.23 17.45
CA LYS A 261 -1.01 -18.62 17.45
C LYS A 261 0.15 -19.61 17.35
N VAL A 262 1.10 -19.39 16.43
CA VAL A 262 2.32 -20.20 16.28
C VAL A 262 3.14 -20.18 17.58
N THR A 263 3.34 -19.00 18.17
CA THR A 263 4.06 -18.84 19.44
C THR A 263 3.36 -19.55 20.59
N LYS A 264 2.03 -19.46 20.68
CA LYS A 264 1.24 -20.13 21.72
C LYS A 264 1.32 -21.66 21.60
N LYS A 265 1.26 -22.20 20.38
CA LYS A 265 1.43 -23.64 20.13
C LYS A 265 2.80 -24.10 20.58
N MET A 266 3.85 -23.36 20.22
CA MET A 266 5.22 -23.61 20.65
C MET A 266 5.36 -23.61 22.18
N CYS A 267 4.79 -22.64 22.90
CA CYS A 267 4.84 -22.61 24.37
C CYS A 267 4.14 -23.80 25.04
N ARG A 268 3.01 -24.28 24.48
CA ARG A 268 2.28 -25.43 25.02
C ARG A 268 3.03 -26.74 24.86
N THR A 269 3.67 -26.97 23.71
CA THR A 269 4.48 -28.17 23.47
C THR A 269 5.65 -28.30 24.47
N ILE A 270 6.11 -27.18 25.04
CA ILE A 270 7.16 -27.16 26.08
C ILE A 270 6.60 -27.50 27.48
N GLN A 271 5.33 -27.17 27.75
CA GLN A 271 4.69 -27.36 29.06
C GLN A 271 4.02 -28.73 29.23
N ASP A 272 3.70 -29.43 28.14
CA ASP A 272 3.02 -30.75 28.12
C ASP A 272 3.90 -31.93 28.60
N GLY A 273 4.91 -31.65 29.43
CA GLY A 273 5.70 -32.65 30.15
C GLY A 273 5.03 -33.19 31.42
N ASP A 274 3.88 -32.63 31.83
CA ASP A 274 3.12 -33.11 32.99
C ASP A 274 1.60 -32.92 32.78
N ASP A 275 0.87 -34.03 32.92
CA ASP A 275 -0.58 -34.19 33.08
C ASP A 275 -1.53 -34.43 31.86
N VAL A 276 -2.37 -35.46 32.03
CA VAL A 276 -3.05 -36.27 30.99
C VAL A 276 -4.47 -35.78 30.63
N LEU A 277 -4.86 -34.55 31.02
CA LEU A 277 -6.26 -34.11 30.92
C LEU A 277 -6.57 -33.02 29.86
N VAL A 278 -5.66 -32.73 28.94
CA VAL A 278 -5.78 -31.58 28.00
C VAL A 278 -6.07 -32.00 26.54
N HIS A 279 -6.64 -33.19 26.28
CA HIS A 279 -6.75 -33.69 24.90
C HIS A 279 -7.86 -33.03 24.05
N GLU A 280 -8.99 -32.59 24.64
CA GLU A 280 -10.08 -31.92 23.89
C GLU A 280 -9.78 -30.44 23.56
N SER A 281 -8.98 -29.74 24.37
CA SER A 281 -8.67 -28.30 24.16
C SER A 281 -7.48 -28.04 23.20
N VAL A 282 -6.71 -29.09 22.89
CA VAL A 282 -5.55 -29.03 21.98
C VAL A 282 -5.97 -29.20 20.53
N GLU A 283 -6.98 -30.02 20.24
CA GLU A 283 -7.48 -30.23 18.87
C GLU A 283 -8.21 -29.01 18.30
N GLU A 284 -9.11 -28.37 19.06
CA GLU A 284 -9.76 -27.11 18.66
C GLU A 284 -8.75 -25.99 18.43
N SER A 285 -7.75 -25.86 19.33
CA SER A 285 -6.67 -24.88 19.20
C SER A 285 -5.72 -25.15 18.02
N ASN A 286 -5.62 -26.39 17.56
CA ASN A 286 -4.79 -26.79 16.43
C ASN A 286 -5.49 -26.55 15.09
N GLY A 287 -6.82 -26.74 15.04
CA GLY A 287 -7.63 -26.40 13.87
C GLY A 287 -7.65 -24.90 13.61
N GLU A 288 -7.86 -24.10 14.67
CA GLU A 288 -7.95 -22.64 14.61
C GLU A 288 -6.70 -22.01 13.97
N GLY A 289 -5.50 -22.28 14.51
CA GLY A 289 -4.25 -21.67 14.02
C GLY A 289 -3.89 -22.03 12.57
N LYS A 290 -4.31 -23.20 12.08
CA LYS A 290 -4.11 -23.60 10.68
C LYS A 290 -5.04 -22.82 9.76
N GLU A 291 -6.31 -22.64 10.17
CA GLU A 291 -7.29 -21.84 9.43
C GLU A 291 -6.83 -20.39 9.30
N GLU A 292 -6.27 -19.79 10.36
CA GLU A 292 -5.74 -18.42 10.29
C GLU A 292 -4.53 -18.30 9.35
N ILE A 293 -3.64 -19.29 9.33
CA ILE A 293 -2.50 -19.32 8.40
C ILE A 293 -2.99 -19.39 6.96
N GLU A 294 -3.96 -20.26 6.66
CA GLU A 294 -4.54 -20.42 5.32
C GLU A 294 -5.32 -19.17 4.89
N LYS A 295 -6.05 -18.53 5.81
CA LYS A 295 -6.74 -17.28 5.54
C LYS A 295 -5.77 -16.15 5.21
N LEU A 296 -4.70 -16.00 5.99
CA LEU A 296 -3.67 -15.00 5.76
C LEU A 296 -2.98 -15.20 4.40
N ASP A 297 -2.64 -16.44 4.07
CA ASP A 297 -2.06 -16.84 2.78
C ASP A 297 -2.94 -16.42 1.61
N HIS A 298 -4.24 -16.75 1.68
CA HIS A 298 -5.21 -16.42 0.64
C HIS A 298 -5.38 -14.89 0.45
N GLU A 299 -5.52 -14.14 1.55
CA GLU A 299 -5.67 -12.69 1.50
C GLU A 299 -4.39 -12.00 0.97
N LEU A 300 -3.21 -12.52 1.32
CA LEU A 300 -1.93 -12.01 0.81
C LEU A 300 -1.75 -12.25 -0.69
N ASP A 301 -2.15 -13.43 -1.16
CA ASP A 301 -2.14 -13.78 -2.58
C ASP A 301 -3.05 -12.86 -3.40
N GLU A 302 -4.24 -12.58 -2.88
CA GLU A 302 -5.20 -11.67 -3.49
C GLU A 302 -4.64 -10.24 -3.53
N LEU A 303 -4.06 -9.74 -2.43
CA LEU A 303 -3.40 -8.42 -2.40
C LEU A 303 -2.26 -8.35 -3.43
N SER A 304 -1.42 -9.39 -3.50
CA SER A 304 -0.33 -9.51 -4.47
C SER A 304 -0.84 -9.47 -5.91
N ARG A 305 -1.96 -10.14 -6.19
CA ARG A 305 -2.63 -10.10 -7.49
C ARG A 305 -3.11 -8.69 -7.84
N ARG A 306 -3.71 -7.96 -6.89
CA ARG A 306 -4.14 -6.57 -7.11
C ARG A 306 -2.98 -5.64 -7.43
N ILE A 307 -1.84 -5.80 -6.76
CA ILE A 307 -0.61 -5.03 -7.07
C ILE A 307 -0.11 -5.31 -8.49
N ARG A 308 -0.08 -6.59 -8.91
CA ARG A 308 0.33 -6.97 -10.28
C ARG A 308 -0.60 -6.35 -11.32
N ASN A 309 -1.91 -6.35 -11.07
CA ASN A 309 -2.88 -5.70 -11.96
C ASN A 309 -2.62 -4.19 -12.06
N LEU A 310 -2.35 -3.52 -10.94
CA LEU A 310 -2.04 -2.09 -10.90
C LEU A 310 -0.73 -1.76 -11.65
N PHE A 311 0.29 -2.60 -11.52
CA PHE A 311 1.52 -2.48 -12.31
C PHE A 311 1.23 -2.61 -13.81
N SER A 312 0.47 -3.64 -14.20
CA SER A 312 0.14 -3.92 -15.60
C SER A 312 -0.66 -2.78 -16.24
N ILE A 313 -1.66 -2.22 -15.55
CA ILE A 313 -2.45 -1.12 -16.10
C ILE A 313 -1.60 0.16 -16.25
N THR A 314 -0.68 0.40 -15.32
CA THR A 314 0.26 1.54 -15.41
C THR A 314 1.19 1.39 -16.60
N LEU A 315 1.77 0.20 -16.78
CA LEU A 315 2.64 -0.12 -17.91
C LEU A 315 1.92 0.09 -19.25
N LYS A 316 0.69 -0.42 -19.37
CA LYS A 316 -0.13 -0.23 -20.58
C LYS A 316 -0.30 1.25 -20.95
N GLY A 317 -0.53 2.12 -19.97
CA GLY A 317 -0.64 3.56 -20.19
C GLY A 317 0.65 4.19 -20.70
N ARG A 318 1.80 3.73 -20.17
CA ARG A 318 3.12 4.15 -20.64
C ARG A 318 3.37 3.70 -22.07
N ASP A 319 3.12 2.43 -22.37
CA ASP A 319 3.33 1.85 -23.70
C ASP A 319 2.51 2.61 -24.75
N THR A 320 1.25 2.93 -24.43
CA THR A 320 0.37 3.73 -25.30
C THR A 320 0.96 5.12 -25.61
N ILE A 321 1.56 5.79 -24.62
CA ILE A 321 2.21 7.09 -24.81
C ILE A 321 3.50 6.95 -25.63
N CYS A 322 4.30 5.93 -25.34
CA CYS A 322 5.54 5.65 -26.07
C CYS A 322 5.28 5.32 -27.56
N GLU A 323 4.26 4.51 -27.85
CA GLU A 323 3.82 4.23 -29.22
C GLU A 323 3.36 5.51 -29.93
N GLY A 324 2.61 6.37 -29.24
CA GLY A 324 2.25 7.69 -29.73
C GLY A 324 3.47 8.54 -30.11
N LEU A 325 4.46 8.63 -29.21
CA LEU A 325 5.70 9.37 -29.45
C LEU A 325 6.45 8.83 -30.67
N LEU A 326 6.62 7.51 -30.77
CA LEU A 326 7.30 6.88 -31.89
C LEU A 326 6.59 7.14 -33.22
N SER A 327 5.25 7.14 -33.23
CA SER A 327 4.47 7.43 -34.43
C SER A 327 4.65 8.87 -34.92
N GLU A 328 4.78 9.84 -34.01
CA GLU A 328 5.05 11.24 -34.36
C GLU A 328 6.44 11.40 -35.02
N PHE A 329 7.45 10.67 -34.56
CA PHE A 329 8.79 10.68 -35.17
C PHE A 329 8.85 10.02 -36.54
N THR A 330 7.98 9.05 -36.84
CA THR A 330 7.94 8.41 -38.17
C THR A 330 7.21 9.23 -39.24
N HIS A 331 6.47 10.25 -38.84
CA HIS A 331 5.68 11.12 -39.72
C HIS A 331 6.20 12.56 -39.82
N ALA A 332 7.28 12.89 -39.08
CA ALA A 332 8.03 14.14 -39.18
C ALA A 332 9.26 13.95 -40.08
#